data_AF-A0A2S2QR21-F1
#
_entry.id   AF-A0A2S2QR21-F1
#
_cell.length_a   1.000
_cell.length_b   1.000
_cell.length_c   1.000
_cell.angle_alpha   90.00
_cell.angle_beta   90.00
_cell.angle_gamma   90.00
#
_symmetry.space_group_name_H-M   'P 1'
#
loop_
_entity.id
_entity.type
_entity.pdbx_description
1 polymer ?
#
loop_
_entity_poly.entity_id
_entity_poly.type
_entity_poly.pdbx_seq_one_letter_code
_entity_poly.pdbx_strand_id
1 'polypeptide(L)'
;MAVEPQLKGTAGKWWTSIKILDLFWYEFWYEFLENFDNAEMQAQLRAEIVSARQPENQTPSEFVLAKNQLACRVNTGLSEPQLVGIIASLMRDEYRTHVRLQRPVTFAELRRIAAILAPATNPPARTPDRAHQIQGKKGPLQVTRPLNTPPTRTTTESKLPPRPFRYCGGSH
;
A
#
# COMPACT_ATOMS: atom_id res chain seq x y z
N MET A 1 -18.81 41.10 -4.49
CA MET A 1 -18.27 40.04 -3.61
C MET A 1 -17.36 39.13 -4.44
N ALA A 2 -16.06 39.03 -4.15
CA ALA A 2 -15.08 38.46 -5.09
C ALA A 2 -14.81 36.95 -4.90
N VAL A 3 -15.88 36.14 -4.86
CA VAL A 3 -15.77 34.66 -4.83
C VAL A 3 -15.70 34.08 -6.24
N GLU A 4 -16.26 34.79 -7.23
CA GLU A 4 -16.30 34.38 -8.65
C GLU A 4 -14.93 33.97 -9.23
N PRO A 5 -13.80 34.66 -8.98
CA PRO A 5 -12.50 34.24 -9.52
C PRO A 5 -11.97 32.92 -8.94
N GLN A 6 -12.52 32.48 -7.80
CA GLN A 6 -12.10 31.27 -7.09
C GLN A 6 -12.89 30.04 -7.53
N LEU A 7 -14.11 30.24 -8.06
CA LEU A 7 -14.96 29.16 -8.54
C LEU A 7 -14.53 28.71 -9.93
N LYS A 8 -14.00 27.50 -10.02
CA LYS A 8 -13.51 26.90 -11.27
C LYS A 8 -14.30 25.64 -11.62
N GLY A 9 -14.24 25.25 -12.89
CA GLY A 9 -14.88 24.02 -13.37
C GLY A 9 -16.40 24.04 -13.16
N THR A 10 -16.94 22.95 -12.61
CA THR A 10 -18.39 22.77 -12.38
C THR A 10 -18.97 23.85 -11.46
N ALA A 11 -18.25 24.23 -10.39
CA ALA A 11 -18.69 25.29 -9.47
C ALA A 11 -18.78 26.66 -10.16
N GLY A 12 -17.84 26.98 -11.06
CA GLY A 12 -17.90 28.22 -11.84
C GLY A 12 -19.07 28.25 -12.82
N LYS A 13 -19.36 27.12 -13.48
CA LYS A 13 -20.54 26.98 -14.36
C LYS A 13 -21.85 27.16 -13.58
N TRP A 14 -21.96 26.50 -12.43
CA TRP A 14 -23.11 26.63 -11.54
C TRP A 14 -23.28 28.08 -11.05
N TRP A 15 -22.20 28.73 -10.59
CA TRP A 15 -22.26 30.13 -10.16
C TRP A 15 -22.78 31.06 -11.26
N THR A 16 -22.35 30.84 -12.51
CA THR A 16 -22.81 31.63 -13.65
C THR A 16 -24.33 31.53 -13.86
N SER A 17 -24.95 30.39 -13.51
CA SER A 17 -26.40 30.21 -13.61
C SER A 17 -27.21 30.88 -12.50
N ILE A 18 -26.62 31.05 -11.31
CA ILE A 18 -27.35 31.56 -10.13
C ILE A 18 -26.99 33.01 -9.76
N LYS A 19 -25.88 33.56 -10.27
CA LYS A 19 -25.41 34.90 -9.88
C LYS A 19 -26.39 36.04 -10.21
N ILE A 20 -27.32 35.83 -11.12
CA ILE A 20 -28.38 36.80 -11.47
C ILE A 20 -29.40 36.98 -10.34
N LEU A 21 -29.46 36.04 -9.39
CA LEU A 21 -30.39 36.07 -8.27
C LEU A 21 -29.97 37.06 -7.17
N ASP A 22 -28.76 37.64 -7.27
CA ASP A 22 -28.21 38.63 -6.32
C ASP A 22 -28.34 38.19 -4.84
N LEU A 23 -28.04 36.91 -4.61
CA LEU A 23 -28.18 36.26 -3.29
C LEU A 23 -27.31 36.96 -2.22
N PHE A 24 -27.85 37.03 -1.00
CA PHE A 24 -27.04 37.37 0.16
C PHE A 24 -25.97 36.30 0.42
N TRP A 25 -24.89 36.67 1.12
CA TRP A 25 -23.78 35.75 1.38
C TRP A 25 -24.22 34.44 2.04
N TYR A 26 -25.17 34.48 2.98
CA TYR A 26 -25.67 33.29 3.66
C TYR A 26 -26.49 32.38 2.73
N GLU A 27 -27.25 32.96 1.80
CA GLU A 27 -28.06 32.22 0.81
C GLU A 27 -27.15 31.54 -0.21
N PHE A 28 -26.14 32.28 -0.71
CA PHE A 28 -25.08 31.71 -1.53
C PHE A 28 -24.40 30.53 -0.82
N TRP A 29 -24.03 30.71 0.45
CA TRP A 29 -23.35 29.67 1.22
C TRP A 29 -24.21 28.42 1.37
N TYR A 30 -25.51 28.60 1.67
CA TYR A 30 -26.46 27.49 1.77
C TYR A 30 -26.60 26.75 0.43
N GLU A 31 -26.87 27.48 -0.65
CA GLU A 31 -26.96 26.94 -2.00
C GLU A 31 -25.67 26.22 -2.43
N PHE A 32 -24.50 26.78 -2.09
CA PHE A 32 -23.21 26.17 -2.40
C PHE A 32 -23.04 24.83 -1.69
N LEU A 33 -23.38 24.75 -0.40
CA LEU A 33 -23.30 23.50 0.36
C LEU A 33 -24.31 22.47 -0.12
N GLU A 34 -25.54 22.87 -0.44
CA GLU A 34 -26.55 21.95 -1.01
C GLU A 34 -26.11 21.37 -2.37
N ASN A 35 -25.37 22.13 -3.18
CA ASN A 35 -24.93 21.65 -4.49
C ASN A 35 -23.62 20.85 -4.46
N PHE A 36 -22.72 21.12 -3.51
CA PHE A 36 -21.35 20.56 -3.52
C PHE A 36 -20.94 19.80 -2.25
N ASP A 37 -21.74 19.87 -1.18
CA ASP A 37 -21.45 19.23 0.11
C ASP A 37 -22.71 18.70 0.80
N ASN A 38 -23.69 18.22 0.00
CA ASN A 38 -24.96 17.74 0.54
C ASN A 38 -24.87 16.39 1.25
N ALA A 39 -25.96 16.05 1.94
CA ALA A 39 -26.08 14.83 2.72
C ALA A 39 -25.88 13.55 1.89
N GLU A 40 -26.30 13.53 0.61
CA GLU A 40 -26.12 12.38 -0.28
C GLU A 40 -24.63 12.17 -0.62
N MET A 41 -23.93 13.24 -1.02
CA MET A 41 -22.48 13.20 -1.26
C MET A 41 -21.72 12.76 -0.01
N GLN A 42 -22.08 13.33 1.15
CA GLN A 42 -21.47 12.95 2.42
C GLN A 42 -21.75 11.48 2.78
N ALA A 43 -22.98 10.99 2.56
CA ALA A 43 -23.33 9.58 2.77
C ALA A 43 -22.52 8.66 1.85
N GLN A 44 -22.37 9.03 0.58
CA GLN A 44 -21.58 8.28 -0.39
C GLN A 44 -20.10 8.22 0.01
N LEU A 45 -19.51 9.34 0.43
CA LEU A 45 -18.13 9.37 0.89
C LEU A 45 -17.93 8.55 2.17
N ARG A 46 -18.89 8.57 3.11
CA ARG A 46 -18.88 7.70 4.30
C ARG A 46 -18.92 6.23 3.89
N ALA A 47 -19.82 5.86 2.99
CA ALA A 47 -19.94 4.51 2.46
C ALA A 47 -18.63 4.09 1.79
N GLU A 48 -18.02 4.98 1.00
CA GLU A 48 -16.75 4.71 0.34
C GLU A 48 -15.66 4.38 1.36
N ILE A 49 -15.53 5.12 2.46
CA ILE A 49 -14.56 4.83 3.52
C ILE A 49 -14.75 3.42 4.11
N VAL A 50 -15.99 3.07 4.47
CA VAL A 50 -16.26 1.86 5.26
C VAL A 50 -16.53 0.59 4.45
N SER A 51 -16.83 0.71 3.15
CA SER A 51 -17.24 -0.44 2.33
C SER A 51 -16.37 -0.71 1.11
N ALA A 52 -15.73 0.32 0.53
CA ALA A 52 -14.95 0.13 -0.68
C ALA A 52 -13.68 -0.69 -0.37
N ARG A 53 -13.58 -1.89 -0.96
CA ARG A 53 -12.43 -2.78 -0.82
C ARG A 53 -11.27 -2.30 -1.68
N GLN A 54 -10.05 -2.69 -1.31
CA GLN A 54 -8.86 -2.44 -2.11
C GLN A 54 -8.97 -3.15 -3.48
N PRO A 55 -8.93 -2.41 -4.60
CA PRO A 55 -8.88 -2.98 -5.94
C PRO A 55 -7.59 -3.77 -6.20
N GLU A 56 -7.63 -4.72 -7.13
CA GLU A 56 -6.47 -5.57 -7.45
C GLU A 56 -5.26 -4.79 -7.99
N ASN A 57 -5.53 -3.73 -8.76
CA ASN A 57 -4.53 -2.87 -9.39
C ASN A 57 -3.98 -1.77 -8.46
N GLN A 58 -4.45 -1.69 -7.22
CA GLN A 58 -4.04 -0.65 -6.28
C GLN A 58 -3.10 -1.21 -5.22
N THR A 59 -1.99 -0.52 -4.96
CA THR A 59 -1.05 -0.92 -3.91
C THR A 59 -1.64 -0.69 -2.51
N PRO A 60 -1.19 -1.43 -1.48
CA PRO A 60 -1.60 -1.20 -0.09
C PRO A 60 -1.42 0.24 0.37
N SER A 61 -0.29 0.85 -0.01
CA SER A 61 0.05 2.22 0.35
C SER A 61 -0.91 3.24 -0.24
N GLU A 62 -1.21 3.12 -1.53
CA GLU A 62 -2.15 4.01 -2.22
C GLU A 62 -3.55 3.89 -1.64
N PHE A 63 -4.00 2.65 -1.38
CA PHE A 63 -5.30 2.38 -0.79
C PHE A 63 -5.44 3.03 0.60
N VAL A 64 -4.48 2.77 1.51
CA VAL A 64 -4.51 3.34 2.86
C VAL A 64 -4.42 4.86 2.82
N LEU A 65 -3.60 5.43 1.93
CA LEU A 65 -3.49 6.88 1.78
C LEU A 65 -4.81 7.50 1.34
N ALA A 66 -5.46 6.94 0.32
CA ALA A 66 -6.75 7.43 -0.17
C ALA A 66 -7.83 7.37 0.92
N LYS A 67 -7.92 6.26 1.65
CA LYS A 67 -8.87 6.10 2.77
C LYS A 67 -8.62 7.08 3.90
N ASN A 68 -7.36 7.32 4.24
CA ASN A 68 -7.00 8.27 5.28
C ASN A 68 -7.34 9.71 4.87
N GLN A 69 -7.09 10.08 3.61
CA GLN A 69 -7.51 11.38 3.08
C GLN A 69 -9.02 11.59 3.13
N LEU A 70 -9.80 10.55 2.84
CA LEU A 70 -11.27 10.59 2.99
C LEU A 70 -11.68 10.72 4.45
N ALA A 71 -11.05 9.97 5.37
CA ALA A 71 -11.32 10.05 6.80
C ALA A 71 -11.07 11.44 7.40
N CYS A 72 -10.11 12.20 6.85
CA CYS A 72 -9.88 13.59 7.26
C CYS A 72 -10.95 14.57 6.75
N ARG A 73 -11.62 14.25 5.64
CA ARG A 73 -12.61 15.14 4.99
C ARG A 73 -14.03 14.89 5.47
N VAL A 74 -14.31 13.68 5.93
CA VAL A 74 -15.67 13.22 6.22
C VAL A 74 -15.77 12.88 7.70
N ASN A 75 -16.67 13.56 8.41
CA ASN A 75 -17.01 13.16 9.75
C ASN A 75 -17.85 11.87 9.68
N THR A 76 -17.22 10.74 10.04
CA THR A 76 -17.87 9.42 10.08
C THR A 76 -18.51 9.12 11.44
N GLY A 77 -18.24 9.93 12.47
CA GLY A 77 -18.63 9.63 13.86
C GLY A 77 -17.84 8.48 14.51
N LEU A 78 -16.82 7.96 13.82
CA LEU A 78 -15.98 6.87 14.30
C LEU A 78 -14.64 7.40 14.83
N SER A 79 -14.12 6.75 15.86
CA SER A 79 -12.77 7.01 16.36
C SER A 79 -11.71 6.50 15.38
N GLU A 80 -10.50 7.05 15.44
CA GLU A 80 -9.38 6.63 14.60
C GLU A 80 -9.10 5.12 14.69
N PRO A 81 -9.04 4.48 15.88
CA PRO A 81 -8.83 3.03 15.96
C PRO A 81 -9.92 2.21 15.26
N GLN A 82 -11.18 2.66 15.32
CA GLN A 82 -12.30 2.01 14.61
C GLN A 82 -12.12 2.12 13.10
N LEU A 83 -11.78 3.31 12.59
CA LEU A 83 -11.53 3.52 11.17
C LEU A 83 -10.34 2.71 10.67
N VAL A 84 -9.24 2.68 11.44
CA VAL A 84 -8.05 1.89 11.13
C VAL A 84 -8.41 0.40 11.04
N GLY A 85 -9.18 -0.12 12.00
CA GLY A 85 -9.66 -1.51 11.97
C GLY A 85 -10.54 -1.82 10.77
N ILE A 86 -11.46 -0.92 10.42
CA ILE A 86 -12.31 -1.05 9.24
C ILE A 86 -11.47 -1.06 7.97
N ILE A 87 -10.60 -0.06 7.77
CA ILE A 87 -9.75 0.06 6.58
C ILE A 87 -8.84 -1.16 6.44
N ALA A 88 -8.21 -1.62 7.53
CA ALA A 88 -7.40 -2.83 7.53
C ALA A 88 -8.19 -4.07 7.10
N SER A 89 -9.50 -4.13 7.41
CA SER A 89 -10.38 -5.24 7.01
C SER A 89 -10.81 -5.19 5.53
N LEU A 90 -10.73 -4.01 4.91
CA LEU A 90 -11.06 -3.77 3.50
C LEU A 90 -9.87 -3.96 2.57
N MET A 91 -8.65 -4.06 3.12
CA MET A 91 -7.46 -4.44 2.37
C MET A 91 -7.59 -5.86 1.81
N ARG A 92 -6.86 -6.14 0.72
CA ARG A 92 -6.82 -7.48 0.12
C ARG A 92 -6.30 -8.50 1.13
N ASP A 93 -6.83 -9.73 1.07
CA ASP A 93 -6.56 -10.75 2.08
C ASP A 93 -5.06 -11.12 2.21
N GLU A 94 -4.30 -11.00 1.11
CA GLU A 94 -2.85 -11.19 1.09
C GLU A 94 -2.10 -10.23 2.04
N TYR A 95 -2.59 -9.00 2.20
CA TYR A 95 -1.99 -8.00 3.11
C TYR A 95 -2.64 -8.02 4.49
N ARG A 96 -3.94 -8.35 4.54
CA ARG A 96 -4.77 -8.29 5.75
C ARG A 96 -4.20 -9.13 6.90
N THR A 97 -3.63 -10.29 6.59
CA THR A 97 -3.01 -11.15 7.61
C THR A 97 -1.82 -10.46 8.28
N HIS A 98 -0.95 -9.81 7.51
CA HIS A 98 0.20 -9.07 8.03
C HIS A 98 -0.22 -7.87 8.88
N VAL A 99 -1.23 -7.11 8.42
CA VAL A 99 -1.75 -5.96 9.17
C VAL A 99 -2.40 -6.39 10.48
N ARG A 100 -3.16 -7.49 10.49
CA ARG A 100 -3.81 -8.05 11.69
C ARG A 100 -2.82 -8.47 12.76
N LEU A 101 -1.65 -9.01 12.38
CA LEU A 101 -0.62 -9.41 13.33
C LEU A 101 -0.01 -8.19 14.05
N GLN A 102 0.13 -7.07 13.35
CA GLN A 102 0.72 -5.85 13.90
C GLN A 102 -0.28 -4.97 14.68
N ARG A 103 -1.60 -5.18 14.47
CA ARG A 103 -2.68 -4.49 15.19
C ARG A 103 -2.50 -2.96 15.26
N PRO A 104 -2.38 -2.26 14.12
CA PRO A 104 -2.28 -0.80 14.13
C PRO A 104 -3.54 -0.19 14.77
N VAL A 105 -3.34 0.86 15.57
CA VAL A 105 -4.43 1.64 16.18
C VAL A 105 -4.47 3.07 15.66
N THR A 106 -3.44 3.50 14.93
CA THR A 106 -3.37 4.82 14.29
C THR A 106 -3.23 4.72 12.77
N PHE A 107 -3.66 5.75 12.06
CA PHE A 107 -3.44 5.90 10.62
C PHE A 107 -1.95 5.96 10.28
N ALA A 108 -1.11 6.49 11.17
CA ALA A 108 0.33 6.54 10.97
C ALA A 108 0.96 5.14 10.95
N GLU A 109 0.58 4.28 11.90
CA GLU A 109 1.02 2.89 11.95
C GLU A 109 0.53 2.11 10.73
N LEU A 110 -0.77 2.24 10.39
CA LEU A 110 -1.33 1.55 9.24
C LEU A 110 -0.61 1.93 7.94
N ARG A 111 -0.31 3.23 7.75
CA ARG A 111 0.49 3.69 6.59
C ARG A 111 1.91 3.13 6.58
N ARG A 112 2.59 3.07 7.74
CA ARG A 112 3.93 2.48 7.84
C ARG A 112 3.91 1.01 7.45
N ILE A 113 2.93 0.24 7.92
CA ILE A 113 2.77 -1.18 7.59
C ILE A 113 2.49 -1.35 6.09
N ALA A 114 1.56 -0.56 5.56
CA ALA A 114 1.22 -0.60 4.13
C ALA A 114 2.43 -0.29 3.24
N ALA A 115 3.29 0.65 3.65
CA ALA A 115 4.52 0.98 2.93
C ALA A 115 5.52 -0.18 2.87
N ILE A 116 5.59 -1.02 3.92
CA ILE A 116 6.43 -2.22 3.94
C ILE A 116 5.84 -3.31 3.03
N LEU A 117 4.51 -3.41 3.00
CA LEU A 117 3.78 -4.40 2.21
C LEU A 117 3.64 -4.04 0.73
N ALA A 118 3.87 -2.77 0.36
CA ALA A 118 3.86 -2.37 -1.03
C ALA A 118 4.90 -3.19 -1.80
N PRO A 119 4.52 -3.84 -2.91
CA PRO A 119 5.48 -4.59 -3.71
C PRO A 119 6.63 -3.65 -4.07
N ALA A 120 7.87 -4.11 -3.85
CA ALA A 120 9.07 -3.35 -4.12
C ALA A 120 9.08 -2.92 -5.59
N THR A 121 8.53 -1.75 -5.85
CA THR A 121 8.59 -1.10 -7.14
C THR A 121 9.99 -0.49 -7.17
N ASN A 122 10.95 -1.34 -7.52
CA ASN A 122 12.41 -1.21 -7.38
C ASN A 122 12.93 -1.26 -5.93
N PRO A 123 13.71 -2.29 -5.56
CA PRO A 123 14.57 -2.15 -4.38
C PRO A 123 15.58 -1.02 -4.67
N PRO A 124 15.89 -0.14 -3.71
CA PRO A 124 17.05 0.73 -3.85
C PRO A 124 18.28 -0.17 -4.09
N ALA A 125 19.04 0.16 -5.13
CA ALA A 125 20.27 -0.55 -5.47
C ALA A 125 21.08 -0.79 -4.19
N ARG A 126 21.36 -2.06 -3.88
CA ARG A 126 22.30 -2.40 -2.81
C ARG A 126 23.61 -1.67 -3.12
N THR A 127 23.96 -0.70 -2.29
CA THR A 127 25.32 -0.15 -2.27
C THR A 127 26.29 -1.31 -2.06
N PRO A 128 27.36 -1.44 -2.86
CA PRO A 128 28.33 -2.49 -2.65
C PRO A 128 29.01 -2.25 -1.30
N ASP A 129 28.97 -3.28 -0.48
CA ASP A 129 29.56 -3.31 0.85
C ASP A 129 31.06 -2.97 0.76
N ARG A 130 31.48 -2.09 1.64
CA ARG A 130 32.84 -1.54 1.68
C ARG A 130 33.76 -2.66 2.16
N ALA A 131 34.41 -3.34 1.22
CA ALA A 131 35.45 -4.32 1.52
C ALA A 131 36.53 -3.68 2.40
N HIS A 132 36.62 -4.11 3.65
CA HIS A 132 37.71 -3.79 4.54
C HIS A 132 39.01 -4.41 3.99
N GLN A 133 39.88 -3.54 3.46
CA GLN A 133 41.27 -3.86 3.21
C GLN A 133 41.96 -4.16 4.55
N ILE A 134 42.54 -5.35 4.68
CA ILE A 134 43.66 -5.57 5.60
C ILE A 134 44.86 -5.98 4.76
N GLN A 135 45.81 -5.05 4.66
CA GLN A 135 47.16 -5.28 4.13
C GLN A 135 48.02 -5.98 5.19
N GLY A 136 48.72 -7.03 4.78
CA GLY A 136 49.87 -7.61 5.49
C GLY A 136 50.96 -8.03 4.51
N LYS A 137 52.04 -7.23 4.43
CA LYS A 137 53.38 -7.55 3.85
C LYS A 137 54.06 -8.62 4.75
N LYS A 138 55.01 -9.50 4.40
CA LYS A 138 56.00 -9.71 3.31
C LYS A 138 56.68 -11.09 3.56
N GLY A 139 57.19 -11.79 2.53
CA GLY A 139 58.30 -12.77 2.68
C GLY A 139 58.21 -14.07 1.83
N PRO A 140 59.19 -14.42 0.97
CA PRO A 140 59.05 -15.45 -0.09
C PRO A 140 59.85 -16.74 0.14
N LEU A 141 59.52 -17.85 -0.58
CA LEU A 141 60.47 -18.79 -1.22
C LEU A 141 59.76 -19.96 -1.97
N GLN A 142 59.99 -20.00 -3.29
CA GLN A 142 60.24 -21.12 -4.23
C GLN A 142 59.21 -22.27 -4.42
N VAL A 143 58.63 -22.41 -5.64
CA VAL A 143 59.02 -23.30 -6.78
C VAL A 143 58.84 -24.80 -6.43
N THR A 144 57.93 -25.56 -7.07
CA THR A 144 58.20 -26.33 -8.31
C THR A 144 56.89 -26.80 -8.99
N ARG A 145 56.93 -26.92 -10.32
CA ARG A 145 55.87 -27.23 -11.32
C ARG A 145 55.77 -28.78 -11.56
N PRO A 146 55.05 -29.32 -12.58
CA PRO A 146 53.64 -29.78 -12.64
C PRO A 146 53.45 -31.29 -13.01
N LEU A 147 52.17 -31.66 -13.24
CA LEU A 147 51.65 -32.54 -14.33
C LEU A 147 51.34 -34.01 -13.99
N ASN A 148 50.05 -34.38 -14.10
CA ASN A 148 49.53 -35.41 -15.03
C ASN A 148 48.10 -35.86 -14.67
N THR A 149 47.14 -35.46 -15.51
CA THR A 149 45.87 -36.16 -15.83
C THR A 149 46.13 -37.23 -16.92
N PRO A 150 45.17 -38.07 -17.39
CA PRO A 150 43.80 -38.49 -16.98
C PRO A 150 43.63 -40.05 -17.19
N PRO A 151 42.52 -40.64 -17.72
CA PRO A 151 41.05 -40.51 -17.57
C PRO A 151 40.37 -41.86 -17.18
N THR A 152 39.02 -41.89 -17.06
CA THR A 152 38.04 -42.90 -17.59
C THR A 152 36.77 -42.86 -16.70
N ARG A 153 35.49 -42.94 -17.13
CA ARG A 153 34.68 -42.74 -18.34
C ARG A 153 33.26 -43.21 -17.91
N THR A 154 32.20 -42.41 -18.11
CA THR A 154 30.76 -42.76 -18.42
C THR A 154 30.01 -43.76 -17.49
N THR A 155 28.71 -43.67 -17.16
CA THR A 155 27.51 -43.23 -17.91
C THR A 155 26.25 -43.21 -17.00
N THR A 156 25.30 -42.32 -17.34
CA THR A 156 23.82 -42.37 -17.30
C THR A 156 22.94 -42.52 -16.03
N GLU A 157 21.96 -41.59 -15.96
CA GLU A 157 20.52 -41.74 -15.61
C GLU A 157 20.14 -42.13 -14.16
N SER A 158 19.09 -41.64 -13.51
CA SER A 158 17.85 -40.95 -13.90
C SER A 158 17.14 -40.38 -12.65
N LYS A 159 16.16 -39.50 -12.85
CA LYS A 159 15.39 -38.69 -11.88
C LYS A 159 14.15 -39.41 -11.29
N LEU A 160 13.72 -38.94 -10.10
CA LEU A 160 12.37 -38.91 -9.45
C LEU A 160 11.97 -40.07 -8.48
N PRO A 161 11.00 -39.86 -7.55
CA PRO A 161 10.85 -38.80 -6.52
C PRO A 161 10.53 -39.38 -5.09
N PRO A 162 10.36 -38.54 -4.04
CA PRO A 162 10.18 -39.00 -2.65
C PRO A 162 8.79 -39.56 -2.33
N ARG A 163 8.75 -40.56 -1.43
CA ARG A 163 7.56 -41.29 -0.96
C ARG A 163 6.56 -40.43 -0.14
N PRO A 164 5.26 -40.79 -0.11
CA PRO A 164 4.20 -39.98 0.49
C PRO A 164 4.03 -40.17 2.01
N PHE A 165 3.55 -39.09 2.64
CA PHE A 165 3.17 -38.97 4.05
C PHE A 165 2.01 -39.90 4.43
N ARG A 166 2.10 -40.60 5.58
CA ARG A 166 0.98 -41.32 6.20
C ARG A 166 0.18 -40.39 7.10
N TYR A 167 -1.10 -40.21 6.78
CA TYR A 167 -2.14 -39.80 7.73
C TYR A 167 -2.49 -40.99 8.64
N CYS A 168 -2.63 -40.75 9.94
CA CYS A 168 -3.36 -41.64 10.86
C CYS A 168 -4.47 -40.82 11.50
N GLY A 169 -5.66 -40.88 10.92
CA GLY A 169 -6.91 -40.45 11.54
C GLY A 169 -7.74 -41.71 11.83
N GLY A 170 -8.16 -41.88 13.07
CA GLY A 170 -9.01 -42.99 13.50
C GLY A 170 -10.49 -42.76 13.17
N SER A 171 -11.25 -43.85 13.22
CA SER A 171 -12.59 -43.98 13.83
C SER A 171 -13.16 -45.35 13.47
N HIS A 172 -13.46 -46.16 14.49
CA HIS A 172 -14.69 -46.95 14.60
C HIS A 172 -14.86 -47.40 16.05
#